data_AF-A0A8T0C9D8-F1
#
_entry.id   AF-A0A8T0C9D8-F1
#
_cell.length_a   1.000
_cell.length_b   1.000
_cell.length_c   1.000
_cell.angle_alpha   90.00
_cell.angle_beta   90.00
_cell.angle_gamma   90.00
#
_symmetry.space_group_name_H-M   'P 1'
#
loop_
_entity.id
_entity.type
_entity.pdbx_description
1 polymer ?
#
loop_
_entity_poly.entity_id
_entity_poly.type
_entity_poly.pdbx_seq_one_letter_code
_entity_poly.pdbx_strand_id
1 'polypeptide(L)' 'MQNSNLVKDIVLEKAQTTFSGIEIDENTDFFSVGISSLAVVNFQMEVEQALNCAVETSELMANSTLGDWVNLYQSAAQTN' A
#
# COMPACT_ATOMS: atom_id res chain seq x y z
N MET A 1 -10.10 3.71 17.74
CA MET A 1 -10.10 4.66 16.61
C MET A 1 -8.71 5.18 16.21
N GLN A 2 -7.61 4.86 16.92
CA GLN A 2 -6.26 5.36 16.57
C GLN A 2 -5.50 4.56 15.49
N ASN A 3 -5.80 3.26 15.26
CA ASN A 3 -5.04 2.44 14.30
C ASN A 3 -5.34 2.72 12.82
N SER A 4 -6.55 3.18 12.47
CA SER A 4 -6.94 3.36 11.07
C SER A 4 -6.19 4.51 10.39
N ASN A 5 -5.94 5.60 11.11
CA ASN A 5 -5.13 6.72 10.60
C ASN A 5 -3.65 6.32 10.48
N LEU A 6 -3.11 5.55 11.43
CA LEU A 6 -1.71 5.10 11.39
C LEU A 6 -1.40 4.25 10.17
N VAL A 7 -2.26 3.28 9.84
CA VAL A 7 -2.07 2.43 8.64
C VAL A 7 -2.10 3.29 7.38
N LYS A 8 -3.07 4.20 7.27
CA LYS A 8 -3.17 5.10 6.13
C LYS A 8 -1.91 5.95 5.98
N ASP A 9 -1.44 6.55 7.06
CA ASP A 9 -0.26 7.41 7.06
C ASP A 9 0.99 6.64 6.62
N ILE A 10 1.21 5.42 7.12
CA ILE A 10 2.35 4.57 6.73
C ILE A 10 2.30 4.20 5.25
N VAL A 11 1.14 3.76 4.75
CA VAL A 11 0.99 3.38 3.34
C VAL A 11 1.26 4.57 2.42
N LEU A 12 0.74 5.75 2.77
CA LEU A 12 0.96 7.00 2.01
C LEU A 12 2.44 7.42 2.04
N GLU A 13 3.07 7.42 3.21
CA GLU A 13 4.48 7.79 3.37
C GLU A 13 5.40 6.88 2.54
N LYS A 14 5.14 5.56 2.59
CA LYS A 14 5.88 4.58 1.80
C LYS A 14 5.64 4.75 0.31
N ALA A 15 4.40 4.98 -0.13
CA ALA A 15 4.11 5.20 -1.54
C ALA A 15 4.85 6.43 -2.10
N GLN A 16 4.88 7.53 -1.35
CA GLN A 16 5.62 8.75 -1.74
C GLN A 16 7.14 8.50 -1.81
N THR A 17 7.67 7.66 -0.93
CA THR A 17 9.10 7.32 -0.90
C THR A 17 9.47 6.38 -2.05
N THR A 18 8.71 5.29 -2.25
CA THR A 18 9.00 4.28 -3.27
C THR A 18 8.73 4.80 -4.68
N PHE A 19 7.70 5.62 -4.87
CA PHE A 19 7.28 6.13 -6.19
C PHE A 19 7.63 7.59 -6.39
N SER A 20 8.78 8.02 -5.86
CA SER A 20 9.23 9.42 -5.94
C SER A 20 9.14 9.97 -7.38
N GLY A 21 8.45 11.11 -7.54
CA GLY A 21 8.24 11.77 -8.83
C GLY A 21 6.94 11.40 -9.55
N ILE A 22 6.11 10.51 -9.00
CA ILE A 22 4.76 10.22 -9.48
C ILE A 22 3.75 10.77 -8.46
N GLU A 23 2.80 11.56 -8.93
CA GLU A 23 1.67 11.99 -8.09
C GLU A 23 0.66 10.84 -8.00
N ILE A 24 0.46 10.32 -6.80
CA ILE A 24 -0.41 9.17 -6.53
C ILE A 24 -1.40 9.57 -5.45
N ASP A 25 -2.68 9.41 -5.75
CA ASP A 25 -3.77 9.56 -4.79
C ASP A 25 -4.40 8.20 -4.43
N GLU A 26 -5.41 8.24 -3.57
CA GLU A 26 -6.12 7.03 -3.11
C GLU A 26 -6.85 6.25 -4.23
N ASN A 27 -7.13 6.88 -5.38
CA ASN A 27 -7.83 6.25 -6.50
C ASN A 27 -6.88 5.91 -7.66
N THR A 28 -5.60 6.24 -7.53
CA THR A 28 -4.60 6.06 -8.59
C THR A 28 -4.24 4.58 -8.68
N ASP A 29 -4.53 3.99 -9.83
CA ASP A 29 -4.06 2.65 -10.18
C ASP A 29 -2.56 2.70 -10.51
N PHE A 30 -1.76 1.90 -9.81
CA PHE A 30 -0.30 1.92 -9.95
C PHE A 30 0.18 1.63 -11.37
N PHE A 31 -0.44 0.68 -12.05
CA PHE A 31 -0.03 0.28 -13.40
C PHE A 31 -0.43 1.33 -14.44
N SER A 32 -1.54 2.05 -14.21
CA SER A 32 -2.00 3.13 -15.07
C SER A 32 -1.03 4.30 -15.14
N VAL A 33 -0.29 4.57 -14.05
CA VAL A 33 0.74 5.62 -13.96
C VAL A 33 2.15 5.12 -14.30
N GLY A 34 2.26 3.88 -14.80
CA GLY A 34 3.53 3.31 -15.27
C GLY A 34 4.40 2.68 -14.18
N ILE A 35 3.86 2.44 -12.98
CA ILE A 35 4.58 1.73 -11.93
C ILE A 35 4.69 0.26 -12.34
N SER A 36 5.92 -0.27 -12.27
CA SER A 36 6.20 -1.67 -12.60
C SER A 36 5.80 -2.61 -11.46
N SER A 37 5.46 -3.87 -11.79
CA SER A 37 5.15 -4.89 -10.79
C SER A 37 6.28 -5.11 -9.77
N LEU A 38 7.55 -4.95 -10.18
CA LEU A 38 8.69 -5.02 -9.25
C LEU A 38 8.67 -3.87 -8.23
N ALA A 39 8.33 -2.66 -8.66
CA ALA A 39 8.21 -1.52 -7.76
C ALA A 39 7.02 -1.70 -6.80
N VAL A 40 5.90 -2.27 -7.28
CA VAL A 40 4.76 -2.63 -6.42
C VAL A 40 5.15 -3.68 -5.37
N VAL A 41 5.91 -4.71 -5.74
CA VAL A 41 6.38 -5.74 -4.77
C VAL A 41 7.34 -5.13 -3.74
N ASN A 42 8.26 -4.26 -4.15
CA ASN A 42 9.14 -3.56 -3.21
C ASN A 42 8.33 -2.69 -2.24
N PHE A 43 7.33 -1.97 -2.75
CA PHE A 43 6.42 -1.18 -1.95
C PHE A 43 5.65 -2.04 -0.93
N GLN A 44 5.11 -3.19 -1.35
CA GLN A 44 4.48 -4.17 -0.46
C GLN A 44 5.41 -4.55 0.70
N MET A 45 6.66 -4.93 0.40
CA MET A 45 7.61 -5.34 1.42
C MET A 45 7.91 -4.22 2.44
N GLU A 46 8.04 -2.97 1.99
CA GLU A 46 8.29 -1.83 2.89
C GLU A 46 7.11 -1.54 3.81
N VAL A 47 5.87 -1.66 3.31
CA VAL A 47 4.65 -1.46 4.10
C VAL A 47 4.48 -2.59 5.11
N GLU A 48 4.63 -3.83 4.69
CA GLU A 48 4.52 -5.02 5.55
C GLU A 48 5.54 -5.00 6.69
N GLN A 49 6.77 -4.59 6.41
CA GLN A 49 7.81 -4.43 7.43
C GLN A 49 7.45 -3.34 8.45
N ALA A 50 6.84 -2.23 8.01
CA ALA A 50 6.44 -1.13 8.89
C ALA A 50 5.22 -1.47 9.76
N LEU A 51 4.27 -2.24 9.21
CA LEU A 51 3.02 -2.61 9.87
C LEU A 51 3.11 -3.94 10.64
N ASN A 52 4.18 -4.71 10.46
CA ASN A 52 4.35 -6.05 11.02
C ASN A 52 3.16 -6.96 10.71
N CYS A 53 2.72 -6.93 9.44
CA CYS A 53 1.65 -7.76 8.90
C CYS A 53 2.03 -8.28 7.50
N ALA A 54 1.26 -9.23 6.97
CA ALA A 54 1.41 -9.72 5.61
C ALA A 54 0.05 -9.79 4.93
N VAL A 55 -0.02 -9.37 3.67
CA VAL A 55 -1.20 -9.49 2.80
C VAL A 55 -0.79 -10.28 1.56
N GLU A 56 -1.70 -11.09 1.02
CA GLU A 56 -1.37 -11.86 -0.18
C GLU A 56 -1.08 -10.93 -1.37
N THR A 57 0.06 -11.13 -2.03
CA THR A 57 0.43 -10.34 -3.22
C THR A 57 -0.63 -10.43 -4.31
N SER A 58 -1.29 -11.58 -4.49
CA SER A 58 -2.41 -11.72 -5.44
C SER A 58 -3.59 -10.81 -5.12
N GLU A 59 -3.88 -10.60 -3.84
CA GLU A 59 -4.95 -9.71 -3.38
C GLU A 59 -4.57 -8.24 -3.64
N LEU A 60 -3.33 -7.87 -3.35
CA LEU A 60 -2.80 -6.53 -3.63
C LEU A 60 -2.71 -6.23 -5.14
N MET A 61 -2.40 -7.23 -5.96
CA MET A 61 -2.34 -7.08 -7.43
C MET A 61 -3.74 -6.99 -8.05
N ALA A 62 -4.74 -7.63 -7.45
CA ALA A 62 -6.14 -7.49 -7.85
C ALA A 62 -6.75 -6.13 -7.43
N ASN A 63 -6.13 -5.48 -6.45
CA ASN A 63 -6.56 -4.23 -5.84
C ASN A 63 -5.46 -3.17 -6.02
N SER A 64 -5.28 -2.69 -7.24
CA SER A 64 -4.10 -1.92 -7.67
C SER A 64 -4.13 -0.43 -7.32
N THR A 65 -5.08 0.02 -6.50
CA THR A 65 -5.13 1.42 -6.02
C THR A 65 -4.58 1.56 -4.61
N LEU A 66 -4.08 2.76 -4.29
CA LEU A 66 -3.55 3.06 -2.96
C LEU A 66 -4.64 2.98 -1.87
N GLY A 67 -5.87 3.38 -2.18
CA GLY A 67 -7.01 3.28 -1.28
C GLY A 67 -7.37 1.84 -0.95
N ASP A 68 -7.33 0.94 -1.94
CA ASP A 68 -7.58 -0.48 -1.69
C ASP A 68 -6.50 -1.09 -0.80
N TRP A 69 -5.23 -0.74 -1.02
CA TRP A 69 -4.12 -1.18 -0.18
C TRP A 69 -4.30 -0.75 1.27
N VAL A 70 -4.70 0.50 1.50
CA VAL A 70 -5.01 0.99 2.85
C VAL A 70 -6.10 0.13 3.51
N ASN A 71 -7.17 -0.20 2.79
CA ASN A 71 -8.27 -1.02 3.33
C ASN A 71 -7.82 -2.45 3.65
N LEU A 72 -7.02 -3.07 2.78
CA LEU A 72 -6.47 -4.41 2.98
C LEU A 72 -5.55 -4.45 4.21
N TYR A 73 -4.61 -3.51 4.33
CA TYR A 73 -3.71 -3.44 5.48
C TYR A 73 -4.43 -3.07 6.78
N GLN A 74 -5.47 -2.23 6.73
CA GLN A 74 -6.29 -1.94 7.91
C GLN A 74 -7.02 -3.19 8.41
N SER A 75 -7.46 -4.06 7.50
CA SER A 75 -8.13 -5.31 7.83
C SER A 75 -7.14 -6.33 8.40
N ALA A 76 -5.94 -6.43 7.81
CA ALA A 76 -4.87 -7.30 8.30
C ALA A 76 -4.35 -6.87 9.68
N ALA A 77 -4.15 -5.56 9.90
CA ALA A 77 -3.64 -5.02 11.16
C ALA A 77 -4.64 -5.07 12.33
N GLN A 78 -5.93 -5.31 12.09
CA GLN A 78 -6.94 -5.54 13.13
C GLN A 78 -7.01 -6.99 13.61
N THR A 79 -6.42 -7.91 12.84
CA THR A 79 -6.53 -9.36 13.08
C THR A 79 -5.32 -9.90 13.88
N ASN A 80 -4.32 -9.06 14.15
CA ASN A 80 -3.19 -9.31 15.06
C ASN A 80 -3.42 -8.66 16.43
#